data_AF-A0A0F8YVF8-F1
#
_entry.id   AF-A0A0F8YVF8-F1
#
_cell.length_a   1.000
_cell.length_b   1.000
_cell.length_c   1.000
_cell.angle_alpha   90.00
_cell.angle_beta   90.00
_cell.angle_gamma   90.00
#
_symmetry.space_group_name_H-M   'P 1'
#
loop_
_entity.id
_entity.type
_entity.pdbx_description
1 polymer ?
#
loop_
_entity_poly.entity_id
_entity_poly.type
_entity_poly.pdbx_seq_one_letter_code
_entity_poly.pdbx_strand_id
1 'polypeptide(L)'
;MIKKVISGGQTGADIGALFAAHKTPGVKTGGWAPKGFRTEDGLLPTLGTKYKLKETKFSKYPLRTKLNVQQSDGTLWIGNTDSPGAKLTLGLCDETEYDRPVKRIRYTGGRYRSTRNLIPALVRWVERHNIKVLNVAGNRESTNPGITMFTEAIIWGLLRELSDQK
;
A
#
# COMPACT_ATOMS: atom_id res chain seq x y z
N MET A 1 8.86 1.67 -14.00
CA MET A 1 8.87 2.75 -12.98
C MET A 1 7.46 3.06 -12.52
N ILE A 2 7.26 3.11 -11.20
CA ILE A 2 5.98 3.44 -10.58
C ILE A 2 5.61 4.90 -10.87
N LYS A 3 4.39 5.12 -11.36
CA LYS A 3 3.81 6.45 -11.63
C LYS A 3 2.77 6.84 -10.60
N LYS A 4 2.19 5.85 -9.91
CA LYS A 4 1.16 6.07 -8.92
C LYS A 4 1.23 5.03 -7.81
N VAL A 5 1.07 5.48 -6.57
CA VAL A 5 0.81 4.60 -5.43
C VAL A 5 -0.65 4.78 -5.01
N ILE A 6 -1.36 3.66 -4.86
CA ILE A 6 -2.72 3.64 -4.35
C ILE A 6 -2.80 2.84 -3.05
N SER A 7 -3.76 3.19 -2.21
CA SER A 7 -3.95 2.58 -0.89
C SER A 7 -5.39 2.81 -0.39
N GLY A 8 -5.78 2.09 0.66
CA GLY A 8 -7.09 2.24 1.29
C GLY A 8 -7.23 3.40 2.27
N GLY A 9 -6.12 4.03 2.63
CA GLY A 9 -6.09 5.14 3.58
C GLY A 9 -6.37 4.76 5.03
N GLN A 10 -6.33 3.47 5.39
CA GLN A 10 -6.35 3.05 6.79
C GLN A 10 -5.09 3.55 7.53
N THR A 11 -5.13 3.63 8.86
CA THR A 11 -3.91 3.75 9.67
C THR A 11 -2.91 2.63 9.35
N GLY A 12 -1.66 2.78 9.78
CA GLY A 12 -0.63 1.76 9.54
C GLY A 12 -0.06 1.83 8.13
N ALA A 13 0.04 0.67 7.48
CA ALA A 13 0.72 0.54 6.19
C ALA A 13 0.12 1.45 5.10
N ASP A 14 -1.22 1.58 5.10
CA ASP A 14 -1.94 2.34 4.10
C ASP A 14 -1.55 3.83 4.09
N ILE A 15 -1.52 4.51 5.26
CA ILE A 15 -1.09 5.91 5.39
C ILE A 15 0.42 6.07 5.13
N GLY A 16 1.26 5.15 5.63
CA GLY A 16 2.71 5.21 5.42
C GLY A 16 3.08 5.21 3.92
N ALA A 17 2.37 4.41 3.13
CA ALA A 17 2.56 4.35 1.69
C ALA A 17 2.15 5.65 0.97
N LEU A 18 0.99 6.20 1.34
CA LEU A 18 0.49 7.46 0.77
C LEU A 18 1.43 8.62 1.10
N PHE A 19 1.96 8.66 2.33
CA PHE A 19 2.89 9.70 2.75
C PHE A 19 4.20 9.66 1.96
N ALA A 20 4.83 8.49 1.84
CA ALA A 20 6.06 8.31 1.06
C ALA A 20 5.87 8.70 -0.41
N ALA A 21 4.78 8.26 -1.02
CA ALA A 21 4.46 8.59 -2.41
C ALA A 21 4.19 10.08 -2.61
N HIS A 22 3.43 10.72 -1.71
CA HIS A 22 3.12 12.15 -1.78
C HIS A 22 4.37 13.04 -1.70
N LYS A 23 5.40 12.60 -0.96
CA LYS A 23 6.69 13.30 -0.85
C LYS A 23 7.62 13.06 -2.04
N THR A 24 7.32 12.09 -2.92
CA THR A 24 8.21 11.72 -4.02
C THR A 24 7.82 12.47 -5.30
N PRO A 25 8.70 13.29 -5.87
CA PRO A 25 8.41 14.02 -7.12
C PRO A 25 8.03 13.09 -8.27
N GLY A 26 6.99 13.46 -9.02
CA GLY A 26 6.54 12.71 -10.19
C GLY A 26 5.72 11.44 -9.87
N VAL A 27 5.50 11.10 -8.60
CA VAL A 27 4.64 9.99 -8.18
C VAL A 27 3.29 10.51 -7.70
N LYS A 28 2.20 10.05 -8.32
CA LYS A 28 0.84 10.40 -7.90
C LYS A 28 0.39 9.51 -6.75
N THR A 29 -0.49 10.04 -5.90
CA THR A 29 -1.23 9.24 -4.90
C THR A 29 -2.67 8.99 -5.35
N GLY A 30 -3.36 8.06 -4.70
CA GLY A 30 -4.80 7.87 -4.85
C GLY A 30 -5.28 6.58 -4.20
N GLY A 31 -6.38 6.04 -4.73
CA GLY A 31 -6.98 4.80 -4.25
C GLY A 31 -8.41 5.02 -3.77
N TRP A 32 -8.99 3.97 -3.24
CA TRP A 32 -10.35 3.93 -2.71
C TRP A 32 -10.33 3.78 -1.20
N ALA A 33 -11.05 4.66 -0.51
CA ALA A 33 -11.32 4.60 0.91
C ALA A 33 -12.81 4.29 1.16
N PRO A 34 -13.19 3.85 2.37
CA PRO A 34 -14.60 3.77 2.75
C PRO A 34 -15.29 5.14 2.68
N LYS A 35 -16.63 5.14 2.62
CA LYS A 35 -17.45 6.35 2.73
C LYS A 35 -17.01 7.21 3.92
N GLY A 36 -16.83 8.51 3.68
CA GLY A 36 -16.37 9.47 4.68
C GLY A 36 -14.88 9.36 5.03
N PHE A 37 -14.09 8.62 4.25
CA PHE A 37 -12.66 8.41 4.50
C PHE A 37 -12.39 7.82 5.89
N ARG A 38 -13.22 6.84 6.28
CA ARG A 38 -13.16 6.23 7.60
C ARG A 38 -11.89 5.40 7.79
N THR A 39 -11.25 5.62 8.92
CA THR A 39 -10.11 4.88 9.47
C THR A 39 -10.48 4.31 10.84
N GLU A 40 -9.56 3.61 11.51
CA GLU A 40 -9.77 3.18 12.90
C GLU A 40 -9.83 4.34 13.90
N ASP A 41 -9.11 5.44 13.62
CA ASP A 41 -9.10 6.64 14.45
C ASP A 41 -10.27 7.60 14.16
N GLY A 42 -11.18 7.20 13.26
CA GLY A 42 -12.33 8.00 12.84
C GLY A 42 -12.23 8.48 11.40
N LEU A 43 -12.97 9.55 11.08
CA LEU A 43 -13.01 10.10 9.72
C LEU A 43 -11.75 10.93 9.43
N LEU A 44 -11.15 10.73 8.27
CA LEU A 44 -9.96 11.47 7.84
C LEU A 44 -10.16 12.10 6.45
N PRO A 45 -10.96 13.19 6.31
CA PRO A 45 -11.28 13.80 5.01
C PRO A 45 -10.06 14.28 4.22
N THR A 46 -8.94 14.53 4.90
CA THR A 46 -7.67 14.90 4.28
C THR A 46 -7.15 13.82 3.32
N LEU A 47 -7.58 12.56 3.45
CA LEU A 47 -7.28 11.49 2.48
C LEU A 47 -7.76 11.84 1.07
N GLY A 48 -8.93 12.47 0.94
CA GLY A 48 -9.46 12.92 -0.35
C GLY A 48 -8.71 14.13 -0.91
N THR A 49 -8.46 15.15 -0.07
CA THR A 49 -7.87 16.41 -0.55
C THR A 49 -6.35 16.32 -0.76
N LYS A 50 -5.62 15.73 0.19
CA LYS A 50 -4.16 15.61 0.17
C LYS A 50 -3.68 14.48 -0.74
N TYR A 51 -4.28 13.30 -0.58
CA TYR A 51 -3.82 12.09 -1.29
C TYR A 51 -4.68 11.70 -2.49
N LYS A 52 -5.76 12.45 -2.78
CA LYS A 52 -6.65 12.21 -3.93
C LYS A 52 -7.33 10.84 -3.91
N LEU A 53 -7.62 10.32 -2.71
CA LEU A 53 -8.44 9.12 -2.57
C LEU A 53 -9.88 9.43 -2.97
N LYS A 54 -10.56 8.42 -3.51
CA LYS A 54 -11.99 8.43 -3.78
C LYS A 54 -12.71 7.64 -2.70
N GLU A 55 -13.85 8.10 -2.24
CA GLU A 55 -14.68 7.30 -1.36
C GLU A 55 -15.54 6.31 -2.14
N THR A 56 -15.73 5.12 -1.58
CA THR A 56 -16.76 4.21 -2.06
C THR A 56 -18.13 4.62 -1.53
N LYS A 57 -19.21 4.14 -2.18
CA LYS A 57 -20.59 4.36 -1.71
C LYS A 57 -20.88 3.74 -0.33
N PHE A 58 -20.06 2.78 0.11
CA PHE A 58 -20.27 2.02 1.34
C PHE A 58 -19.22 2.33 2.40
N SER A 59 -19.59 2.20 3.67
CA SER A 59 -18.68 2.34 4.81
C SER A 59 -17.86 1.08 5.11
N LYS A 60 -18.23 -0.06 4.52
CA LYS A 60 -17.53 -1.34 4.73
C LYS A 60 -16.30 -1.45 3.82
N TYR A 61 -15.21 -1.98 4.39
CA TYR A 61 -13.89 -2.12 3.75
C TYR A 61 -13.78 -3.10 2.56
N PRO A 62 -14.65 -4.09 2.32
CA PRO A 62 -14.41 -5.04 1.23
C PRO A 62 -14.36 -4.40 -0.16
N LEU A 63 -15.27 -3.48 -0.47
CA LEU A 63 -15.31 -2.87 -1.81
C LEU A 63 -14.08 -2.00 -2.09
N ARG A 64 -13.63 -1.19 -1.12
CA ARG A 64 -12.42 -0.37 -1.30
C ARG A 64 -11.19 -1.24 -1.54
N THR A 65 -11.11 -2.39 -0.87
CA THR A 65 -9.99 -3.34 -1.01
C THR A 65 -9.99 -3.95 -2.39
N LYS A 66 -11.15 -4.44 -2.86
CA LYS A 66 -11.33 -4.97 -4.22
C LYS A 66 -10.93 -3.96 -5.29
N LEU A 67 -11.45 -2.73 -5.21
CA LEU A 67 -11.14 -1.68 -6.19
C LEU A 67 -9.65 -1.32 -6.22
N ASN A 68 -8.98 -1.28 -5.07
CA ASN A 68 -7.54 -1.00 -5.01
C ASN A 68 -6.71 -2.13 -5.63
N VAL A 69 -7.07 -3.40 -5.39
CA VAL A 69 -6.39 -4.54 -6.05
C VAL A 69 -6.61 -4.46 -7.56
N GLN A 70 -7.86 -4.32 -8.00
CA GLN A 70 -8.24 -4.30 -9.41
C GLN A 70 -7.58 -3.17 -10.22
N GLN A 71 -7.46 -1.98 -9.62
CA GLN A 71 -6.93 -0.77 -10.28
C GLN A 71 -5.41 -0.59 -10.13
N SER A 72 -4.71 -1.63 -9.65
CA SER A 72 -3.26 -1.67 -9.57
C SER A 72 -2.66 -2.68 -10.54
N ASP A 73 -1.38 -2.51 -10.86
CA ASP A 73 -0.61 -3.50 -11.63
C ASP A 73 0.01 -4.57 -10.72
N GLY A 74 0.03 -4.33 -9.40
CA GLY A 74 0.51 -5.27 -8.40
C GLY A 74 0.27 -4.74 -7.00
N THR A 75 0.21 -5.66 -6.04
CA THR A 75 -0.04 -5.34 -4.63
C THR A 75 1.18 -5.68 -3.76
N LEU A 76 1.64 -4.70 -2.98
CA LEU A 76 2.60 -4.92 -1.90
C LEU A 76 1.84 -5.01 -0.58
N TRP A 77 1.84 -6.20 0.02
CA TRP A 77 1.31 -6.44 1.36
C TRP A 77 2.41 -6.24 2.41
N ILE A 78 2.15 -5.45 3.45
CA ILE A 78 3.08 -5.22 4.56
C ILE A 78 2.40 -5.53 5.89
N GLY A 79 2.94 -6.49 6.65
CA GLY A 79 2.36 -6.89 7.93
C GLY A 79 2.37 -8.40 8.19
N ASN A 80 1.66 -8.83 9.23
CA ASN A 80 1.24 -10.22 9.38
C ASN A 80 0.09 -10.55 8.42
N THR A 81 -0.16 -11.83 8.22
CA THR A 81 -1.20 -12.33 7.29
C THR A 81 -2.41 -12.93 8.02
N ASP A 82 -2.45 -12.82 9.34
CA ASP A 82 -3.46 -13.46 10.18
C ASP A 82 -4.74 -12.63 10.27
N SER A 83 -4.66 -11.34 9.91
CA SER A 83 -5.80 -10.42 9.96
C SER A 83 -6.86 -10.71 8.89
N PRO A 84 -8.15 -10.40 9.15
CA PRO A 84 -9.19 -10.48 8.12
C PRO A 84 -8.89 -9.64 6.87
N GLY A 85 -8.25 -8.47 7.05
CA GLY A 85 -7.81 -7.62 5.95
C GLY A 85 -6.79 -8.32 5.04
N ALA A 86 -5.83 -9.05 5.63
CA ALA A 86 -4.86 -9.82 4.87
C ALA A 86 -5.52 -10.92 4.05
N LYS A 87 -6.38 -11.72 4.69
CA LYS A 87 -7.11 -12.81 4.01
C LYS A 87 -7.89 -12.29 2.80
N LEU A 88 -8.58 -11.17 2.97
CA LEU A 88 -9.31 -10.53 1.88
C LEU A 88 -8.38 -10.01 0.77
N THR A 89 -7.38 -9.19 1.11
CA THR A 89 -6.51 -8.58 0.09
C THR A 89 -5.72 -9.63 -0.68
N LEU A 90 -5.17 -10.63 0.01
CA LEU A 90 -4.38 -11.68 -0.63
C LEU A 90 -5.26 -12.61 -1.45
N GLY A 91 -6.43 -13.00 -0.94
CA GLY A 91 -7.40 -13.79 -1.71
C GLY A 91 -7.81 -13.09 -3.02
N LEU A 92 -8.08 -11.78 -2.97
CA LEU A 92 -8.38 -10.99 -4.16
C LEU A 92 -7.21 -10.89 -5.16
N CYS A 93 -5.96 -10.96 -4.69
CA CYS A 93 -4.80 -10.98 -5.59
C CYS A 93 -4.62 -12.35 -6.25
N ASP A 94 -4.95 -13.42 -5.52
CA ASP A 94 -4.84 -14.81 -5.98
C ASP A 94 -6.03 -15.21 -6.89
N GLU A 95 -7.09 -14.39 -6.96
CA GLU A 95 -8.20 -14.58 -7.91
C GLU A 95 -7.73 -14.44 -9.37
N THR A 96 -7.96 -15.49 -10.17
CA THR A 96 -7.51 -15.61 -11.57
C THR A 96 -8.05 -14.53 -12.49
N GLU A 97 -9.17 -13.88 -12.12
CA GLU A 97 -9.75 -12.78 -12.90
C GLU A 97 -8.88 -11.52 -12.91
N TYR A 98 -7.97 -11.36 -11.94
CA TYR A 98 -7.17 -10.15 -11.81
C TYR A 98 -5.69 -10.37 -12.09
N ASP A 99 -5.17 -11.59 -11.92
CA ASP A 99 -3.76 -11.98 -12.12
C ASP A 99 -2.79 -10.88 -11.65
N ARG A 100 -3.00 -10.37 -10.42
CA ARG A 100 -2.22 -9.26 -9.89
C ARG A 100 -1.07 -9.80 -9.06
N PRO A 101 0.19 -9.63 -9.49
CA PRO A 101 1.33 -10.09 -8.71
C PRO A 101 1.28 -9.46 -7.33
N VAL A 102 1.50 -10.29 -6.31
CA VAL A 102 1.54 -9.87 -4.92
C VAL A 102 2.91 -10.12 -4.33
N LYS A 103 3.47 -9.12 -3.65
CA LYS A 103 4.68 -9.25 -2.85
C LYS A 103 4.32 -9.05 -1.40
N ARG A 104 4.78 -9.94 -0.52
CA ARG A 104 4.49 -9.91 0.92
C ARG A 104 5.76 -9.54 1.69
N ILE A 105 5.66 -8.54 2.56
CA ILE A 105 6.70 -8.15 3.51
C ILE A 105 6.18 -8.39 4.91
N ARG A 106 6.83 -9.29 5.64
CA ARG A 106 6.49 -9.53 7.04
C ARG A 106 7.02 -8.39 7.91
N TYR A 107 6.18 -7.86 8.78
CA TYR A 107 6.57 -6.92 9.83
C TYR A 107 6.31 -7.54 11.20
N THR A 108 7.34 -7.63 12.05
CA THR A 108 7.28 -8.32 13.36
C THR A 108 7.46 -7.39 14.56
N GLY A 109 7.46 -6.07 14.37
CA GLY A 109 7.84 -5.12 15.42
C GLY A 109 9.34 -5.14 15.74
N GLY A 110 9.86 -4.02 16.26
CA GLY A 110 11.27 -3.89 16.65
C GLY A 110 12.20 -3.39 15.54
N ARG A 111 13.38 -2.90 15.96
CA ARG A 111 14.39 -2.18 15.14
C ARG A 111 14.56 -2.80 13.76
N TYR A 112 14.50 -1.94 12.73
CA TYR A 112 14.77 -2.22 11.32
C TYR A 112 15.71 -3.44 11.14
N ARG A 113 15.15 -4.64 10.97
CA ARG A 113 15.94 -5.79 10.54
C ARG A 113 16.48 -5.43 9.16
N SER A 114 17.80 -5.49 9.01
CA SER A 114 18.56 -5.05 7.82
C SER A 114 17.74 -5.17 6.53
N THR A 115 17.26 -4.03 6.06
CA THR A 115 16.52 -3.90 4.79
C THR A 115 17.45 -3.87 3.60
N ARG A 116 18.75 -4.14 3.79
CA ARG A 116 19.81 -4.00 2.78
C ARG A 116 19.46 -4.72 1.47
N ASN A 117 18.84 -5.89 1.54
CA ASN A 117 18.43 -6.66 0.36
C ASN A 117 16.96 -6.52 -0.01
N LEU A 118 16.15 -5.84 0.81
CA LEU A 118 14.71 -5.72 0.59
C LEU A 118 14.40 -4.78 -0.57
N ILE A 119 14.99 -3.58 -0.59
CA ILE A 119 14.74 -2.60 -1.65
C ILE A 119 15.17 -3.14 -3.03
N PRO A 120 16.38 -3.70 -3.21
CA PRO A 120 16.76 -4.31 -4.50
C PRO A 120 15.82 -5.45 -4.93
N ALA A 121 15.31 -6.24 -3.99
CA ALA A 121 14.36 -7.30 -4.30
C ALA A 121 12.98 -6.76 -4.72
N LEU A 122 12.54 -5.63 -4.14
CA LEU A 122 11.31 -4.96 -4.53
C LEU A 122 11.44 -4.29 -5.91
N VAL A 123 12.59 -3.67 -6.21
CA VAL A 123 12.87 -3.11 -7.53
C VAL A 123 12.75 -4.19 -8.60
N ARG A 124 13.47 -5.31 -8.45
CA ARG A 124 13.38 -6.43 -9.40
C ARG A 124 11.97 -6.98 -9.57
N TRP A 125 11.18 -6.99 -8.50
CA TRP A 125 9.78 -7.41 -8.56
C TRP A 125 8.92 -6.42 -9.34
N VAL A 126 9.06 -5.11 -9.08
CA VAL A 126 8.38 -4.04 -9.82
C VAL A 126 8.72 -4.09 -11.30
N GLU A 127 9.99 -4.26 -11.64
CA GLU A 127 10.46 -4.31 -13.03
C GLU A 127 9.97 -5.56 -13.76
N ARG A 128 10.14 -6.74 -13.15
CA ARG A 128 9.69 -8.03 -13.71
C ARG A 128 8.21 -8.00 -14.08
N HIS A 129 7.39 -7.37 -13.25
CA HIS A 129 5.95 -7.30 -13.45
C HIS A 129 5.47 -5.99 -14.10
N ASN A 130 6.39 -5.11 -14.54
CA ASN A 130 6.09 -3.82 -15.15
C ASN A 130 5.07 -2.98 -14.35
N ILE A 131 5.23 -2.94 -13.03
CA ILE A 131 4.27 -2.28 -12.13
C ILE A 131 4.39 -0.76 -12.28
N LYS A 132 3.31 -0.11 -12.76
CA LYS A 132 3.21 1.35 -12.91
C LYS A 132 2.29 1.95 -11.85
N VAL A 133 1.23 1.24 -11.47
CA VAL A 133 0.34 1.58 -10.37
C VAL A 133 0.52 0.54 -9.27
N LEU A 134 1.18 0.91 -8.18
CA LEU A 134 1.41 0.03 -7.04
C LEU A 134 0.29 0.23 -6.02
N ASN A 135 -0.46 -0.84 -5.71
CA ASN A 135 -1.29 -0.88 -4.51
C ASN A 135 -0.42 -1.27 -3.32
N VAL A 136 -0.51 -0.51 -2.22
CA VAL A 136 0.12 -0.87 -0.96
C VAL A 136 -0.99 -1.07 0.07
N ALA A 137 -0.97 -2.23 0.72
CA ALA A 137 -1.94 -2.61 1.73
C ALA A 137 -1.23 -3.28 2.91
N GLY A 138 -1.84 -3.24 4.09
CA GLY A 138 -1.27 -3.91 5.24
C GLY A 138 -2.11 -3.82 6.50
N ASN A 139 -1.51 -4.22 7.62
CA ASN A 139 -2.15 -4.07 8.91
C ASN A 139 -2.30 -2.59 9.30
N ARG A 140 -3.35 -2.33 10.07
CA ARG A 140 -3.57 -1.07 10.80
C ARG A 140 -2.54 -0.88 11.90
N GLU A 141 -2.33 0.37 12.30
CA GLU A 141 -1.31 0.73 13.31
C GLU A 141 -1.58 0.02 14.64
N SER A 142 -2.84 -0.08 15.08
CA SER A 142 -3.18 -0.78 16.33
C SER A 142 -2.89 -2.29 16.31
N THR A 143 -2.82 -2.91 15.13
CA THR A 143 -2.49 -4.35 15.01
C THR A 143 -0.99 -4.58 14.96
N ASN A 144 -0.24 -3.66 14.33
CA ASN A 144 1.21 -3.74 14.23
C ASN A 144 1.84 -2.37 14.50
N PRO A 145 2.05 -2.00 15.78
CA PRO A 145 2.61 -0.69 16.12
C PRO A 145 3.97 -0.47 15.46
N GLY A 146 4.19 0.70 14.88
CA GLY A 146 5.36 1.11 14.11
C GLY A 146 5.30 0.80 12.61
N ILE A 147 4.24 0.14 12.13
CA ILE A 147 4.14 -0.26 10.72
C ILE A 147 3.95 0.92 9.77
N THR A 148 3.38 2.04 10.22
CA THR A 148 3.29 3.27 9.42
C THR A 148 4.69 3.74 9.00
N MET A 149 5.59 3.95 9.96
CA MET A 149 6.96 4.41 9.70
C MET A 149 7.77 3.40 8.90
N PHE A 150 7.60 2.11 9.21
CA PHE A 150 8.26 1.04 8.46
C PHE A 150 7.83 1.07 6.98
N THR A 151 6.53 1.18 6.73
CA THR A 151 5.99 1.21 5.37
C THR A 151 6.47 2.46 4.64
N GLU A 152 6.44 3.62 5.28
CA GLU A 152 6.95 4.87 4.71
C GLU A 152 8.38 4.69 4.18
N ALA A 153 9.30 4.23 5.02
CA ALA A 153 10.71 4.17 4.62
C ALA A 153 10.98 3.05 3.59
N ILE A 154 10.20 1.96 3.58
CA ILE A 154 10.28 0.96 2.50
C ILE A 154 9.82 1.55 1.16
N ILE A 155 8.66 2.22 1.14
CA ILE A 155 8.12 2.80 -0.10
C ILE A 155 9.00 3.94 -0.58
N TRP A 156 9.49 4.80 0.32
CA TRP A 156 10.40 5.88 -0.04
C TRP A 156 11.71 5.35 -0.62
N GLY A 157 12.32 4.34 0.01
CA GLY A 157 13.52 3.69 -0.51
C GLY A 157 13.30 3.05 -1.89
N LEU A 158 12.19 2.36 -2.08
CA LEU A 158 11.81 1.77 -3.38
C LEU A 158 11.66 2.83 -4.47
N LEU A 159 10.92 3.91 -4.19
CA LEU A 159 10.67 4.95 -5.18
C LEU A 159 11.93 5.74 -5.55
N ARG A 160 12.83 5.96 -4.58
CA ARG A 160 14.14 6.58 -4.83
C ARG A 160 15.00 5.70 -5.73
N GLU A 161 15.17 4.43 -5.39
CA GLU A 161 16.00 3.50 -6.16
C GLU A 161 15.49 3.37 -7.62
N LEU A 162 14.18 3.29 -7.81
CA LEU A 162 13.58 3.28 -9.15
C LEU A 162 13.80 4.59 -9.92
N SER A 163 13.99 5.72 -9.23
CA SER A 163 14.20 7.03 -9.86
C SER A 163 15.67 7.24 -10.25
N ASP A 164 16.60 6.72 -9.44
CA ASP A 164 18.05 6.85 -9.62
C ASP A 164 18.61 5.94 -10.73
N GLN A 165 17.85 4.93 -11.18
CA GLN A 165 18.20 4.05 -12.31
C GLN A 165 17.92 4.65 -13.70
N LYS A 166 17.67 5.97 -13.78
CA LYS A 166 17.54 6.72 -15.03
C LYS A 166 18.85 7.38 -15.42
#